data_AF-A0A2V9RMS9-F1
#
_entry.id   AF-A0A2V9RMS9-F1
#
_cell.length_a   1.000
_cell.length_b   1.000
_cell.length_c   1.000
_cell.angle_alpha   90.00
_cell.angle_beta   90.00
_cell.angle_gamma   90.00
#
_symmetry.space_group_name_H-M   'P 1'
#
loop_
_entity.id
_entity.type
_entity.pdbx_description
1 polymer ?
#
loop_
_entity_poly.entity_id
_entity_poly.type
_entity_poly.pdbx_seq_one_letter_code
_entity_poly.pdbx_strand_id
1 'polypeptide(L)'
;MFRRLLHPKLEPEFDLANHTGMRRGEQYRLRWENVSLKMGIITIPRSKHGERRYIPINSAAQVALETLAASTNGSPYVCSGSKAERSKDPRRWFQEVAREARMPDFRWHDLRHTFASRLLIIWLLQQAPTSSVKGVLRPAFPKTLRQFQSDFATEEACQKYLAACRWPDGFICPRCGHERSYELVNQRRHQCAKCRHQISLTSGTILHRTKIPLTHWFWAAYLMTTDKRGVPALLLQRQLGLSCYETAWMMLHKLRRAMVNAAREPLRGEVEVDDTWVGGEQAGLRGSRQLKERRAALVLVAVEKRGQASGRVRMSVIPDFKAATIMPFLTQNVAPGSTIYTDGLKSFSGLSEVGFKHVARNQPLRSELRKGAKSAVPLADRAIGNLQQWLIGTYHGVSKAQLQVYLNEFVFRRNRRKTPAAAFQTLLGLGTSRRSTEYEQIRGARDLNPNLLGLAEATR
;
A
#
# COMPACT_ATOMS: atom_id res chain seq x y z
N MET A 1 -23.19 -4.12 -15.94
CA MET A 1 -23.91 -3.97 -17.23
C MET A 1 -25.06 -4.97 -17.39
N PHE A 2 -25.06 -6.14 -16.74
CA PHE A 2 -26.17 -7.12 -16.78
C PHE A 2 -27.17 -7.04 -15.60
N ARG A 3 -27.03 -6.09 -14.67
CA ARG A 3 -27.77 -6.07 -13.39
C ARG A 3 -29.26 -5.68 -13.47
N ARG A 4 -29.79 -5.46 -14.67
CA ARG A 4 -31.21 -5.13 -14.89
C ARG A 4 -31.68 -5.80 -16.18
N LEU A 5 -31.98 -7.10 -16.11
CA LEU A 5 -32.48 -7.87 -17.24
C LEU A 5 -33.81 -8.54 -16.88
N LEU A 6 -34.61 -8.86 -17.91
CA LEU A 6 -35.98 -9.42 -17.92
C LEU A 6 -36.28 -10.59 -16.97
N HIS A 7 -35.28 -11.20 -16.33
CA HIS A 7 -35.43 -12.37 -15.45
C HIS A 7 -34.61 -12.22 -14.14
N PRO A 8 -35.01 -11.35 -13.20
CA PRO A 8 -34.28 -11.12 -11.95
C PRO A 8 -34.11 -12.38 -11.10
N LYS A 9 -35.03 -13.34 -11.23
CA LYS A 9 -34.95 -14.64 -10.53
C LYS A 9 -33.81 -15.54 -11.03
N LEU A 10 -33.27 -15.28 -12.22
CA LEU A 10 -32.20 -16.06 -12.85
C LEU A 10 -30.82 -15.38 -12.75
N GLU A 11 -30.74 -14.19 -12.14
CA GLU A 11 -29.48 -13.49 -11.87
C GLU A 11 -28.49 -14.34 -11.05
N PRO A 12 -28.91 -15.07 -9.99
CA PRO A 12 -28.01 -15.93 -9.25
C PRO A 12 -27.44 -17.09 -10.10
N GLU A 13 -28.21 -17.62 -11.06
CA GLU A 13 -27.72 -18.65 -11.98
C GLU A 13 -26.64 -18.10 -12.92
N PHE A 14 -26.83 -16.85 -13.39
CA PHE A 14 -25.84 -16.14 -14.19
C PHE A 14 -24.54 -15.89 -13.41
N ASP A 15 -24.65 -15.35 -12.19
CA ASP A 15 -23.49 -15.04 -11.35
C ASP A 15 -22.70 -16.30 -10.98
N LEU A 16 -23.40 -17.40 -10.68
CA LEU A 16 -22.75 -18.68 -10.43
C LEU A 16 -21.94 -19.16 -11.64
N ALA A 17 -22.50 -19.06 -12.85
CA ALA A 17 -21.82 -19.44 -14.09
C ALA A 17 -20.56 -18.57 -14.32
N ASN A 18 -20.70 -17.26 -14.12
CA ASN A 18 -19.68 -16.25 -14.36
C ASN A 18 -18.50 -16.32 -13.37
N HIS A 19 -18.70 -16.92 -12.19
CA HIS A 19 -17.71 -16.98 -11.11
C HIS A 19 -17.15 -18.37 -10.81
N THR A 20 -17.62 -19.42 -11.48
CA THR A 20 -17.12 -20.81 -11.29
C THR A 20 -16.55 -21.43 -12.56
N GLY A 21 -16.87 -20.87 -13.73
CA GLY A 21 -16.43 -21.38 -15.03
C GLY A 21 -16.96 -22.76 -15.37
N MET A 22 -17.98 -23.27 -14.66
CA MET A 22 -18.57 -24.58 -14.94
C MET A 22 -19.12 -24.65 -16.36
N ARG A 23 -19.05 -25.83 -16.99
CA ARG A 23 -19.84 -26.07 -18.21
C ARG A 23 -21.31 -26.00 -17.84
N ARG A 24 -22.15 -25.51 -18.75
CA ARG A 24 -23.62 -25.44 -18.56
C ARG A 24 -24.19 -26.74 -18.02
N GLY A 25 -23.82 -27.87 -18.63
CA GLY A 25 -24.29 -29.18 -18.19
C GLY A 25 -23.82 -29.60 -16.80
N GLU A 26 -22.71 -29.06 -16.29
CA GLU A 26 -22.22 -29.32 -14.94
C GLU A 26 -23.00 -28.47 -13.93
N GLN A 27 -23.21 -27.19 -14.20
CA GLN A 27 -23.99 -26.29 -13.34
C GLN A 27 -25.44 -26.76 -13.16
N TYR A 28 -26.14 -27.06 -14.26
CA TYR A 28 -27.54 -27.51 -14.19
C TYR A 28 -27.71 -28.98 -13.80
N ARG A 29 -26.62 -29.72 -13.54
CA ARG A 29 -26.67 -31.05 -12.90
C ARG A 29 -26.11 -31.03 -11.47
N LEU A 30 -25.67 -29.87 -11.00
CA LEU A 30 -25.07 -29.73 -9.69
C LEU A 30 -26.13 -29.92 -8.61
N ARG A 31 -25.80 -30.74 -7.62
CA ARG A 31 -26.63 -31.03 -6.46
C ARG A 31 -26.09 -30.33 -5.21
N TRP A 32 -26.96 -30.02 -4.26
CA TRP A 32 -26.54 -29.37 -3.00
C TRP A 32 -25.55 -30.22 -2.19
N GLU A 33 -25.64 -31.56 -2.26
CA GLU A 33 -24.70 -32.49 -1.62
C GLU A 33 -23.24 -32.33 -2.12
N ASN A 34 -23.06 -31.79 -3.32
CA ASN A 34 -21.76 -31.53 -3.93
C ASN A 34 -21.21 -30.13 -3.62
N VAL A 35 -21.93 -29.32 -2.84
CA VAL A 35 -21.57 -27.95 -2.49
C VAL A 35 -21.28 -27.87 -1.00
N SER A 36 -20.04 -27.55 -0.64
CA SER A 36 -19.66 -27.26 0.75
C SER A 36 -19.38 -25.78 0.91
N LEU A 37 -20.37 -25.03 1.42
CA LEU A 37 -20.20 -23.61 1.72
C LEU A 37 -19.17 -23.39 2.84
N LYS A 38 -19.13 -24.29 3.83
CA LYS A 38 -18.15 -24.23 4.93
C LYS A 38 -16.70 -24.38 4.45
N MET A 39 -16.46 -25.26 3.47
CA MET A 39 -15.12 -25.45 2.90
C MET A 39 -14.86 -24.54 1.70
N GLY A 40 -15.88 -23.85 1.18
CA GLY A 40 -15.79 -22.99 0.00
C GLY A 40 -15.48 -23.76 -1.29
N ILE A 41 -16.02 -24.98 -1.46
CA ILE A 41 -15.70 -25.86 -2.60
C ILE A 41 -16.97 -26.47 -3.21
N ILE A 42 -17.03 -26.49 -4.55
CA ILE A 42 -17.96 -27.30 -5.34
C ILE A 42 -17.21 -28.53 -5.87
N THR A 43 -17.76 -29.73 -5.63
CA THR A 43 -17.20 -31.00 -6.09
C THR A 43 -17.91 -31.47 -7.34
N ILE A 44 -17.22 -31.50 -8.49
CA ILE A 44 -17.78 -32.06 -9.72
C ILE A 44 -17.45 -33.56 -9.77
N PRO A 45 -18.46 -34.44 -9.74
CA PRO A 45 -18.25 -35.88 -9.69
C PRO A 45 -17.66 -36.40 -11.02
N ARG A 46 -17.07 -37.59 -10.94
CA ARG A 46 -16.32 -38.25 -12.02
C ARG A 46 -17.16 -38.29 -13.31
N SER A 47 -16.57 -37.81 -14.41
CA SER A 47 -17.14 -38.08 -15.75
C SER A 47 -16.51 -39.36 -16.32
N LYS A 48 -17.12 -39.96 -17.36
CA LYS A 48 -16.73 -41.26 -17.95
C LYS A 48 -15.22 -41.42 -18.29
N HIS A 49 -14.44 -40.34 -18.37
CA HIS A 49 -12.99 -40.38 -18.65
C HIS A 49 -12.14 -39.38 -17.84
N GLY A 50 -12.62 -38.83 -16.72
CA GLY A 50 -11.89 -37.77 -16.00
C GLY A 50 -11.89 -37.90 -14.48
N GLU A 51 -10.86 -37.33 -13.85
CA GLU A 51 -10.72 -37.25 -12.40
C GLU A 51 -11.79 -36.36 -11.75
N ARG A 52 -12.05 -36.59 -10.46
CA ARG A 52 -12.88 -35.71 -9.63
C ARG A 52 -12.19 -34.35 -9.54
N ARG A 53 -12.93 -33.27 -9.75
CA ARG A 53 -12.37 -31.91 -9.70
C ARG A 53 -13.10 -31.05 -8.68
N TYR A 54 -12.34 -30.15 -8.07
CA TYR A 54 -12.81 -29.23 -7.04
C TYR A 54 -12.77 -27.81 -7.59
N ILE A 55 -13.86 -27.07 -7.46
CA ILE A 55 -13.97 -25.68 -7.88
C ILE A 55 -14.07 -24.82 -6.63
N PRO A 56 -13.05 -24.00 -6.32
CA PRO A 56 -13.13 -23.04 -5.22
C PRO A 56 -14.24 -22.01 -5.45
N ILE A 57 -14.96 -21.66 -4.39
CA ILE A 57 -16.07 -20.69 -4.40
C ILE A 57 -15.54 -19.36 -3.89
N ASN A 58 -15.70 -18.29 -4.67
CA ASN A 58 -15.41 -16.93 -4.22
C ASN A 58 -16.65 -16.27 -3.57
N SER A 59 -16.51 -15.08 -2.98
CA SER A 59 -17.60 -14.41 -2.29
C SER A 59 -18.82 -14.14 -3.18
N ALA A 60 -18.64 -13.86 -4.47
CA ALA A 60 -19.75 -13.65 -5.40
C ALA A 60 -20.50 -14.95 -5.72
N ALA A 61 -19.79 -16.04 -5.99
CA ALA A 61 -20.38 -17.36 -6.17
C ALA A 61 -21.06 -17.87 -4.89
N GLN A 62 -20.52 -17.53 -3.72
CA GLN A 62 -21.12 -17.86 -2.43
C GLN A 62 -22.49 -17.17 -2.26
N VAL A 63 -22.56 -15.85 -2.51
CA VAL A 63 -23.83 -15.09 -2.45
C VAL A 63 -24.85 -15.65 -3.45
N ALA A 64 -24.41 -16.01 -4.66
CA ALA A 64 -25.28 -16.63 -5.66
C ALA A 64 -25.83 -17.99 -5.18
N LEU A 65 -24.99 -18.84 -4.57
CA LEU A 65 -25.41 -20.13 -4.00
C LEU A 65 -26.36 -19.95 -2.81
N GLU A 66 -26.11 -19.00 -1.92
CA GLU A 66 -27.00 -18.70 -0.79
C GLU A 66 -28.37 -18.21 -1.28
N THR A 67 -28.39 -17.36 -2.31
CA THR A 67 -29.63 -16.87 -2.93
C THR A 67 -30.38 -18.00 -3.63
N LEU A 68 -29.68 -18.88 -4.36
CA LEU A 68 -30.29 -20.05 -4.99
C LEU A 68 -30.86 -21.02 -3.96
N ALA A 69 -30.13 -21.29 -2.86
CA ALA A 69 -30.58 -22.16 -1.77
C ALA A 69 -31.91 -21.68 -1.17
N ALA A 70 -32.04 -20.37 -0.97
CA ALA A 70 -33.28 -19.75 -0.48
C ALA A 70 -34.46 -19.88 -1.47
N SER A 71 -34.18 -20.03 -2.78
CA SER A 71 -35.20 -20.10 -3.84
C SER A 71 -35.59 -21.53 -4.27
N THR A 72 -34.75 -22.54 -3.99
CA THR A 72 -34.88 -23.90 -4.54
C THR A 72 -36.01 -24.77 -3.94
N ASN A 73 -36.74 -24.29 -2.92
CA ASN A 73 -37.92 -24.92 -2.29
C ASN A 73 -37.84 -26.46 -2.14
N GLY A 74 -36.72 -26.98 -1.64
CA GLY A 74 -36.49 -28.41 -1.39
C GLY A 74 -35.95 -29.23 -2.57
N SER A 75 -35.66 -28.62 -3.72
CA SER A 75 -35.02 -29.32 -4.84
C SER A 75 -33.60 -29.80 -4.50
N PRO A 76 -33.19 -31.02 -4.90
CA PRO A 76 -31.83 -31.49 -4.71
C PRO A 76 -30.82 -30.77 -5.64
N TYR A 77 -31.29 -30.05 -6.66
CA TYR A 77 -30.47 -29.35 -7.63
C TYR A 77 -30.27 -27.88 -7.26
N VAL A 78 -29.06 -27.37 -7.53
CA VAL A 78 -28.70 -25.96 -7.27
C VAL A 78 -29.45 -24.99 -8.19
N CYS A 79 -29.65 -25.37 -9.46
CA CYS A 79 -30.46 -24.61 -10.41
C CYS A 79 -31.73 -25.40 -10.73
N SER A 80 -32.80 -25.16 -9.98
CA SER A 80 -34.09 -25.84 -10.15
C SER A 80 -35.04 -25.06 -11.07
N GLY A 81 -35.87 -25.79 -11.81
CA GLY A 81 -37.02 -25.21 -12.50
C GLY A 81 -38.19 -24.98 -11.54
N SER A 82 -39.29 -24.43 -12.07
CA SER A 82 -40.49 -24.07 -11.31
C SER A 82 -41.20 -25.21 -10.56
N LYS A 83 -40.86 -26.48 -10.82
CA LYS A 83 -41.48 -27.68 -10.21
C LYS A 83 -40.48 -28.59 -9.48
N ALA A 84 -39.43 -28.04 -8.84
CA ALA A 84 -38.36 -28.78 -8.15
C ALA A 84 -37.56 -29.79 -9.02
N GLU A 85 -37.93 -29.95 -10.29
CA GLU A 85 -37.18 -30.66 -11.33
C GLU A 85 -36.00 -29.83 -11.83
N ARG A 86 -35.05 -30.50 -12.48
CA ARG A 86 -33.94 -29.85 -13.19
C ARG A 86 -34.48 -28.88 -14.23
N SER A 87 -33.93 -27.66 -14.30
CA SER A 87 -34.24 -26.70 -15.38
C SER A 87 -33.91 -27.32 -16.74
N LYS A 88 -34.95 -27.49 -17.59
CA LYS A 88 -34.87 -28.28 -18.83
C LYS A 88 -34.23 -27.53 -19.99
N ASP A 89 -34.34 -26.20 -20.03
CA ASP A 89 -33.73 -25.41 -21.11
C ASP A 89 -33.24 -24.02 -20.68
N PRO A 90 -32.00 -23.93 -20.14
CA PRO A 90 -31.41 -22.65 -19.78
C PRO A 90 -30.92 -21.82 -20.97
N ARG A 91 -31.04 -22.33 -22.21
CA ARG A 91 -30.57 -21.59 -23.40
C ARG A 91 -31.51 -20.44 -23.74
N ARG A 92 -32.81 -20.67 -23.61
CA ARG A 92 -33.84 -19.72 -24.05
C ARG A 92 -33.79 -18.40 -23.30
N TRP A 93 -33.84 -18.43 -21.96
CA TRP A 93 -33.79 -17.21 -21.16
C TRP A 93 -32.47 -16.46 -21.36
N PHE A 94 -31.36 -17.19 -21.51
CA PHE A 94 -30.05 -16.58 -21.71
C PHE A 94 -29.95 -15.90 -23.09
N GLN A 95 -30.51 -16.51 -24.14
CA GLN A 95 -30.57 -15.92 -25.49
C GLN A 95 -31.48 -14.69 -25.54
N GLU A 96 -32.61 -14.72 -24.83
CA GLU A 96 -33.50 -13.56 -24.70
C GLU A 96 -32.78 -12.39 -24.05
N VAL A 97 -32.08 -12.65 -22.94
CA VAL A 97 -31.22 -11.70 -22.22
C VAL A 97 -30.10 -11.15 -23.12
N ALA A 98 -29.42 -12.01 -23.86
CA ALA A 98 -28.33 -11.62 -24.75
C ALA A 98 -28.82 -10.70 -25.87
N ARG A 99 -30.01 -11.00 -26.45
CA ARG A 99 -30.64 -10.16 -27.47
C ARG A 99 -31.05 -8.79 -26.94
N GLU A 100 -31.62 -8.72 -25.75
CA GLU A 100 -31.98 -7.44 -25.09
C GLU A 100 -30.73 -6.60 -24.79
N ALA A 101 -29.66 -7.23 -24.34
CA ALA A 101 -28.36 -6.60 -24.14
C ALA A 101 -27.66 -6.19 -25.45
N ARG A 102 -28.31 -6.39 -26.61
CA ARG A 102 -27.78 -6.13 -27.96
C ARG A 102 -26.50 -6.94 -28.27
N MET A 103 -26.44 -8.17 -27.76
CA MET A 103 -25.34 -9.12 -27.93
C MET A 103 -25.87 -10.50 -28.41
N PRO A 104 -26.52 -10.59 -29.59
CA PRO A 104 -27.20 -11.81 -30.04
C PRO A 104 -26.27 -13.03 -30.22
N ASP A 105 -24.97 -12.79 -30.45
CA ASP A 105 -23.97 -13.85 -30.63
C ASP A 105 -23.37 -14.36 -29.31
N PHE A 106 -23.72 -13.76 -28.17
CA PHE A 106 -23.20 -14.15 -26.86
C PHE A 106 -23.87 -15.44 -26.35
N ARG A 107 -23.08 -16.49 -26.19
CA ARG A 107 -23.51 -17.85 -25.80
C ARG A 107 -23.08 -18.15 -24.36
N TRP A 108 -23.73 -19.16 -23.76
CA TRP A 108 -23.35 -19.62 -22.41
C TRP A 108 -21.87 -20.03 -22.31
N HIS A 109 -21.29 -20.54 -23.40
CA HIS A 109 -19.88 -20.91 -23.44
C HIS A 109 -18.96 -19.68 -23.25
N ASP A 110 -19.42 -18.49 -23.64
CA ASP A 110 -18.66 -17.25 -23.51
C ASP A 110 -18.58 -16.79 -22.06
N LEU A 111 -19.48 -17.22 -21.16
CA LEU A 111 -19.30 -17.03 -19.72
C LEU A 111 -18.14 -17.86 -19.18
N ARG A 112 -17.97 -19.08 -19.69
CA ARG A 112 -16.82 -19.91 -19.34
C ARG A 112 -15.53 -19.35 -19.94
N HIS A 113 -15.56 -18.84 -21.17
CA HIS A 113 -14.43 -18.09 -21.72
C HIS A 113 -14.17 -16.81 -20.95
N THR A 114 -15.19 -16.07 -20.54
CA THR A 114 -15.04 -14.85 -19.73
C THR A 114 -14.46 -15.17 -18.37
N PHE A 115 -14.88 -16.26 -17.72
CA PHE A 115 -14.28 -16.73 -16.48
C PHE A 115 -12.85 -17.22 -16.69
N ALA A 116 -12.58 -18.00 -17.75
CA ALA A 116 -11.23 -18.47 -18.06
C ALA A 116 -10.32 -17.32 -18.48
N SER A 117 -10.81 -16.32 -19.20
CA SER A 117 -10.13 -15.08 -19.57
C SER A 117 -9.97 -14.16 -18.37
N ARG A 118 -10.92 -14.11 -17.42
CA ARG A 118 -10.75 -13.38 -16.16
C ARG A 118 -9.80 -14.10 -15.22
N LEU A 119 -9.79 -15.43 -15.19
CA LEU A 119 -8.79 -16.21 -14.50
C LEU A 119 -7.46 -16.14 -15.20
N LEU A 120 -7.42 -16.07 -16.54
CA LEU A 120 -6.22 -15.84 -17.31
C LEU A 120 -5.80 -14.40 -17.17
N ILE A 121 -6.68 -13.42 -16.98
CA ILE A 121 -6.35 -12.03 -16.70
C ILE A 121 -5.94 -11.90 -15.25
N ILE A 122 -6.55 -12.60 -14.29
CA ILE A 122 -6.10 -12.65 -12.89
C ILE A 122 -4.77 -13.39 -12.81
N TRP A 123 -4.62 -14.50 -13.52
CA TRP A 123 -3.39 -15.27 -13.66
C TRP A 123 -2.37 -14.47 -14.44
N LEU A 124 -2.74 -13.72 -15.50
CA LEU A 124 -1.96 -12.71 -16.23
C LEU A 124 -1.97 -11.38 -15.48
N LEU A 125 -2.49 -11.22 -14.27
CA LEU A 125 -2.30 -10.04 -13.40
C LEU A 125 -1.45 -10.46 -12.21
N GLN A 126 -1.44 -11.76 -11.91
CA GLN A 126 -0.40 -12.50 -11.19
C GLN A 126 0.83 -12.76 -12.11
N GLN A 127 0.60 -12.79 -13.43
CA GLN A 127 1.41 -12.99 -14.64
C GLN A 127 2.01 -11.74 -15.28
N ALA A 128 1.14 -10.78 -15.59
CA ALA A 128 1.51 -9.41 -15.91
C ALA A 128 2.20 -8.88 -14.66
N PRO A 129 3.20 -8.02 -14.83
CA PRO A 129 4.08 -7.65 -13.76
C PRO A 129 3.33 -6.77 -12.75
N THR A 130 2.58 -7.39 -11.84
CA THR A 130 2.84 -7.11 -10.43
C THR A 130 4.32 -7.37 -10.26
N SER A 131 5.08 -6.29 -10.14
CA SER A 131 6.48 -6.30 -9.76
C SER A 131 6.63 -7.06 -8.43
N SER A 132 6.72 -8.38 -8.53
CA SER A 132 7.17 -9.26 -7.49
C SER A 132 7.80 -10.50 -8.12
N VAL A 133 9.10 -10.40 -8.38
CA VAL A 133 10.05 -11.42 -7.95
C VAL A 133 9.89 -12.81 -8.63
N LYS A 134 10.33 -12.95 -9.90
CA LYS A 134 11.43 -13.93 -10.14
C LYS A 134 12.46 -13.51 -9.11
N GLY A 135 12.81 -14.34 -8.14
CA GLY A 135 13.78 -14.03 -7.08
C GLY A 135 14.70 -12.87 -7.47
N VAL A 136 14.28 -11.62 -7.24
CA VAL A 136 15.19 -10.51 -7.18
C VAL A 136 16.03 -11.01 -6.05
N LEU A 137 17.28 -11.38 -6.35
CA LEU A 137 18.27 -11.63 -5.32
C LEU A 137 18.42 -10.27 -4.64
N ARG A 138 17.47 -9.99 -3.77
CA ARG A 138 17.45 -8.86 -2.87
C ARG A 138 18.74 -9.07 -2.12
N PRO A 139 19.74 -8.20 -2.30
CA PRO A 139 21.03 -8.44 -1.70
C PRO A 139 20.83 -8.67 -0.20
N ALA A 140 21.43 -9.75 0.31
CA ALA A 140 21.18 -10.21 1.66
C ALA A 140 21.43 -9.06 2.66
N PHE A 141 20.62 -9.00 3.70
CA PHE A 141 20.76 -7.96 4.71
C PHE A 141 21.49 -8.50 5.95
N PRO A 142 22.44 -7.74 6.53
CA PRO A 142 23.11 -8.15 7.75
C PRO A 142 22.18 -8.11 8.96
N LYS A 143 21.93 -9.27 9.59
CA LYS A 143 20.97 -9.37 10.71
C LYS A 143 21.50 -8.80 12.03
N THR A 144 22.81 -8.59 12.14
CA THR A 144 23.47 -8.08 13.34
C THR A 144 24.39 -6.92 13.01
N LEU A 145 24.70 -6.09 14.01
CA LEU A 145 25.63 -4.99 13.89
C LEU A 145 27.03 -5.44 13.44
N ARG A 146 27.54 -6.55 13.99
CA ARG A 146 28.85 -7.10 13.62
C ARG A 146 28.88 -7.55 12.16
N GLN A 147 27.81 -8.22 11.71
CA GLN A 147 27.69 -8.62 10.32
C GLN A 147 27.64 -7.39 9.41
N PHE A 148 26.90 -6.35 9.79
CA PHE A 148 26.84 -5.10 9.02
C PHE A 148 28.22 -4.45 8.89
N GLN A 149 28.97 -4.37 9.98
CA GLN A 149 30.32 -3.81 9.99
C GLN A 149 31.26 -4.59 9.07
N SER A 150 31.17 -5.92 9.05
CA SER A 150 31.97 -6.78 8.16
C SER A 150 31.56 -6.63 6.70
N ASP A 151 30.26 -6.74 6.40
CA ASP A 151 29.72 -6.77 5.04
C ASP A 151 29.90 -5.42 4.31
N PHE A 152 29.97 -4.32 5.05
CA PHE A 152 30.08 -2.96 4.51
C PHE A 152 31.31 -2.20 5.03
N ALA A 153 32.40 -2.92 5.29
CA ALA A 153 33.67 -2.33 5.73
C ALA A 153 34.35 -1.46 4.67
N THR A 154 34.11 -1.73 3.38
CA THR A 154 34.81 -1.07 2.26
C THR A 154 33.85 -0.34 1.32
N GLU A 155 34.39 0.62 0.57
CA GLU A 155 33.64 1.35 -0.46
C GLU A 155 33.16 0.41 -1.58
N GLU A 156 34.00 -0.55 -1.97
CA GLU A 156 33.72 -1.52 -3.02
C GLU A 156 32.53 -2.42 -2.65
N ALA A 157 32.45 -2.86 -1.39
CA ALA A 157 31.33 -3.64 -0.89
C ALA A 157 30.03 -2.82 -0.91
N CYS A 158 30.09 -1.56 -0.48
CA CYS A 158 28.95 -0.64 -0.53
C CYS A 158 28.51 -0.37 -1.98
N GLN A 159 29.45 -0.20 -2.91
CA GLN A 159 29.16 0.01 -4.35
C GLN A 159 28.44 -1.19 -4.95
N LYS A 160 28.95 -2.41 -4.71
CA LYS A 160 28.33 -3.64 -5.19
C LYS A 160 26.90 -3.79 -4.67
N TYR A 161 26.68 -3.50 -3.38
CA TYR A 161 25.34 -3.55 -2.79
C TYR A 161 24.41 -2.48 -3.38
N LEU A 162 24.91 -1.25 -3.52
CA LEU A 162 24.13 -0.14 -4.09
C LEU A 162 23.77 -0.39 -5.55
N ALA A 163 24.66 -1.01 -6.34
CA ALA A 163 24.40 -1.42 -7.71
C ALA A 163 23.25 -2.45 -7.76
N ALA A 164 23.27 -3.46 -6.89
CA ALA A 164 22.19 -4.44 -6.78
C ALA A 164 20.85 -3.81 -6.34
N CYS A 165 20.88 -2.77 -5.51
CA CYS A 165 19.68 -1.99 -5.17
C CYS A 165 19.17 -1.11 -6.31
N ARG A 166 20.06 -0.56 -7.14
CA ARG A 166 19.73 0.35 -8.24
C ARG A 166 19.19 -0.40 -9.46
N TRP A 167 19.77 -1.56 -9.75
CA TRP A 167 19.53 -2.33 -10.96
C TRP A 167 19.28 -3.80 -10.60
N PRO A 168 18.14 -4.09 -9.93
CA PRO A 168 17.83 -5.45 -9.48
C PRO A 168 17.70 -6.45 -10.63
N ASP A 169 17.21 -5.99 -11.78
CA ASP A 169 16.96 -6.81 -12.98
C ASP A 169 18.04 -6.61 -14.06
N GLY A 170 19.16 -5.97 -13.70
CA GLY A 170 20.22 -5.59 -14.64
C GLY A 170 20.24 -4.09 -14.93
N PHE A 171 21.34 -3.65 -15.55
CA PHE A 171 21.57 -2.25 -15.86
C PHE A 171 20.49 -1.72 -16.80
N ILE A 172 20.00 -0.51 -16.56
CA ILE A 172 19.14 0.21 -17.51
C ILE A 172 19.73 1.61 -17.70
N CYS A 173 20.06 1.95 -18.95
CA CYS A 173 20.59 3.25 -19.29
C CYS A 173 19.52 4.33 -19.09
N PRO A 174 19.76 5.37 -18.26
CA PRO A 174 18.77 6.43 -18.04
C PRO A 174 18.55 7.32 -19.26
N ARG A 175 19.46 7.29 -20.26
CA ARG A 175 19.38 8.13 -21.46
C ARG A 175 18.62 7.46 -22.61
N CYS A 176 18.77 6.16 -22.79
CA CYS A 176 18.25 5.44 -23.96
C CYS A 176 17.52 4.13 -23.65
N GLY A 177 17.38 3.76 -22.36
CA GLY A 177 16.71 2.53 -21.93
C GLY A 177 17.45 1.23 -22.23
N HIS A 178 18.62 1.26 -22.87
CA HIS A 178 19.35 0.04 -23.22
C HIS A 178 19.89 -0.71 -21.98
N GLU A 179 19.84 -2.04 -22.04
CA GLU A 179 20.04 -2.93 -20.87
C GLU A 179 21.50 -3.38 -20.66
N ARG A 180 22.38 -3.15 -21.64
CA ARG A 180 23.80 -3.55 -21.55
C ARG A 180 24.70 -2.36 -21.22
N SER A 181 25.67 -2.61 -20.33
CA SER A 181 26.74 -1.68 -20.01
C SER A 181 28.09 -2.36 -19.86
N TYR A 182 29.15 -1.58 -20.04
CA TYR A 182 30.52 -1.93 -19.66
C TYR A 182 30.89 -1.20 -18.37
N GLU A 183 31.41 -1.91 -17.38
CA GLU A 183 31.91 -1.30 -16.17
C GLU A 183 33.31 -0.71 -16.41
N LEU A 184 33.42 0.60 -16.21
CA LEU A 184 34.67 1.34 -16.24
C LEU A 184 35.25 1.34 -14.82
N VAL A 185 35.89 0.23 -14.44
CA VAL A 185 36.33 -0.05 -13.06
C VAL A 185 37.13 1.12 -12.46
N ASN A 186 38.14 1.62 -13.19
CA ASN A 186 38.99 2.72 -12.73
C ASN A 186 38.23 4.04 -12.51
N GLN A 187 37.09 4.23 -13.19
CA GLN A 187 36.28 5.45 -13.11
C GLN A 187 35.05 5.27 -12.22
N ARG A 188 34.78 4.04 -11.73
CA ARG A 188 33.58 3.68 -10.96
C ARG A 188 32.28 4.10 -11.66
N ARG A 189 32.22 3.85 -12.97
CA ARG A 189 31.11 4.25 -13.86
C ARG A 189 30.68 3.07 -14.72
N HIS A 190 29.42 3.09 -15.15
CA HIS A 190 28.87 2.19 -16.16
C HIS A 190 28.70 2.97 -17.46
N GLN A 191 29.23 2.43 -18.55
CA GLN A 191 29.05 2.98 -19.89
C GLN A 191 28.00 2.16 -20.65
N CYS A 192 26.95 2.82 -21.13
CA CYS A 192 25.94 2.16 -21.96
C CYS A 192 26.57 1.64 -23.27
N ALA A 193 26.28 0.37 -23.62
CA ALA A 193 26.79 -0.26 -24.83
C ALA A 193 26.25 0.38 -26.13
N LYS A 194 25.05 0.98 -26.09
CA LYS A 194 24.39 1.61 -27.25
C LYS A 194 24.75 3.08 -27.42
N CYS A 195 24.43 3.93 -26.45
CA CYS A 195 24.58 5.39 -26.58
C CYS A 195 25.88 5.96 -25.99
N ARG A 196 26.78 5.09 -25.50
CA ARG A 196 28.05 5.44 -24.84
C ARG A 196 27.93 6.36 -23.62
N HIS A 197 26.72 6.69 -23.16
CA HIS A 197 26.50 7.50 -21.96
C HIS A 197 27.08 6.81 -20.73
N GLN A 198 27.90 7.56 -19.98
CA GLN A 198 28.51 7.11 -18.73
C GLN A 198 27.68 7.58 -17.53
N ILE A 199 27.46 6.68 -16.58
CA ILE A 199 26.74 6.98 -15.35
C ILE A 199 27.44 6.37 -14.13
N SER A 200 27.55 7.14 -13.04
CA SER A 200 27.97 6.61 -11.74
C SER A 200 26.79 6.02 -10.97
N LEU A 201 27.06 5.09 -10.03
CA LEU A 201 26.04 4.48 -9.17
C LEU A 201 25.23 5.49 -8.35
N THR A 202 25.82 6.65 -8.04
CA THR A 202 25.18 7.71 -7.25
C THR A 202 24.45 8.75 -8.12
N SER A 203 24.62 8.72 -9.45
CA SER A 203 24.07 9.75 -10.32
C SER A 203 22.54 9.69 -10.41
N GLY A 204 21.84 10.81 -10.20
CA GLY A 204 20.38 10.85 -10.21
C GLY A 204 19.71 10.16 -9.01
N THR A 205 20.47 9.81 -7.97
CA THR A 205 19.96 9.23 -6.72
C THR A 205 20.04 10.24 -5.59
N ILE A 206 19.57 9.90 -4.38
CA ILE A 206 19.80 10.75 -3.20
C ILE A 206 21.29 11.01 -2.92
N LEU A 207 22.17 10.13 -3.39
CA LEU A 207 23.63 10.20 -3.22
C LEU A 207 24.33 11.01 -4.31
N HIS A 208 23.57 11.65 -5.21
CA HIS A 208 24.15 12.43 -6.32
C HIS A 208 25.17 13.45 -5.81
N ARG A 209 26.34 13.48 -6.47
CA ARG A 209 27.47 14.39 -6.18
C ARG A 209 27.96 14.33 -4.73
N THR A 210 27.70 13.23 -4.01
CA THR A 210 28.22 13.08 -2.66
C THR A 210 29.74 13.00 -2.66
N LYS A 211 30.37 13.75 -1.75
CA LYS A 211 31.80 13.64 -1.41
C LYS A 211 32.01 12.76 -0.16
N ILE A 212 30.92 12.30 0.45
CA ILE A 212 30.94 11.47 1.64
C ILE A 212 31.08 10.00 1.20
N PRO A 213 32.00 9.22 1.82
CA PRO A 213 32.15 7.80 1.51
C PRO A 213 30.83 7.04 1.65
N LEU A 214 30.58 6.07 0.77
CA LEU A 214 29.37 5.24 0.81
C LEU A 214 29.25 4.46 2.12
N THR A 215 30.37 4.05 2.71
CA THR A 215 30.42 3.45 4.05
C THR A 215 29.67 4.29 5.09
N HIS A 216 29.83 5.62 5.08
CA HIS A 216 29.14 6.51 6.01
C HIS A 216 27.64 6.61 5.69
N TRP A 217 27.27 6.63 4.41
CA TRP A 217 25.86 6.60 3.99
C TRP A 217 25.16 5.30 4.41
N PHE A 218 25.86 4.18 4.28
CA PHE A 218 25.37 2.88 4.70
C PHE A 218 25.19 2.84 6.21
N TRP A 219 26.17 3.32 6.99
CA TRP A 219 26.02 3.44 8.43
C TRP A 219 24.83 4.33 8.83
N ALA A 220 24.69 5.50 8.21
CA ALA A 220 23.56 6.40 8.46
C ALA A 220 22.21 5.74 8.15
N ALA A 221 22.10 5.07 6.99
CA ALA A 221 20.89 4.34 6.62
C ALA A 221 20.60 3.17 7.58
N TYR A 222 21.62 2.45 8.02
CA TYR A 222 21.49 1.33 8.95
C TYR A 222 21.00 1.79 10.32
N LEU A 223 21.66 2.79 10.91
CA LEU A 223 21.31 3.33 12.23
C LEU A 223 19.89 3.91 12.21
N MET A 224 19.53 4.67 11.18
CA MET A 224 18.21 5.28 11.04
C MET A 224 17.08 4.26 10.90
N THR A 225 17.34 3.10 10.29
CA THR A 225 16.32 2.08 10.05
C THR A 225 16.23 1.03 11.15
N THR A 226 17.31 0.79 11.89
CA THR A 226 17.38 -0.25 12.92
C THR A 226 17.19 0.28 14.35
N ASP A 227 17.63 1.50 14.68
CA ASP A 227 17.38 2.08 16.00
C ASP A 227 15.90 2.46 16.14
N LYS A 228 15.20 1.90 17.15
CA LYS A 228 13.77 2.13 17.42
C LYS A 228 13.45 3.53 17.94
N ARG A 229 14.44 4.25 18.47
CA ARG A 229 14.32 5.64 18.90
C ARG A 229 14.57 6.60 17.74
N GLY A 230 15.24 6.18 16.66
CA GLY A 230 15.66 7.11 15.60
C GLY A 230 16.94 7.83 15.98
N VAL A 231 17.51 8.59 15.03
CA VAL A 231 18.87 9.11 15.14
C VAL A 231 18.88 10.63 14.96
N PRO A 232 19.23 11.42 16.01
CA PRO A 232 19.50 12.85 15.90
C PRO A 232 20.76 13.14 15.09
N ALA A 233 20.81 14.28 14.40
CA ALA A 233 21.95 14.65 13.57
C ALA A 233 23.26 14.78 14.38
N LEU A 234 23.21 15.34 15.60
CA LEU A 234 24.36 15.40 16.52
C LEU A 234 24.85 14.00 16.94
N LEU A 235 23.93 13.05 17.11
CA LEU A 235 24.31 11.66 17.42
C LEU A 235 25.00 11.02 16.22
N LEU A 236 24.43 11.17 15.02
CA LEU A 236 25.01 10.62 13.80
C LEU A 236 26.40 11.22 13.52
N GLN A 237 26.54 12.54 13.68
CA GLN A 237 27.82 13.22 13.51
C GLN A 237 28.91 12.60 14.38
N ARG A 238 28.64 12.42 15.69
CA ARG A 238 29.59 11.81 16.63
C ARG A 238 29.88 10.35 16.28
N GLN A 239 28.86 9.57 15.96
CA GLN A 239 29.03 8.14 15.65
C GLN A 239 29.84 7.90 14.38
N LEU A 240 29.73 8.79 13.39
CA LEU A 240 30.44 8.67 12.11
C LEU A 240 31.71 9.53 12.04
N GLY A 241 32.08 10.26 13.09
CA GLY A 241 33.24 11.16 13.07
C GLY A 241 33.14 12.27 12.02
N LEU A 242 31.93 12.73 11.70
CA LEU A 242 31.73 13.78 10.69
C LEU A 242 32.17 15.14 11.24
N SER A 243 32.92 15.89 10.42
CA SER A 243 33.49 17.19 10.82
C SER A 243 32.43 18.28 11.07
N CYS A 244 31.28 18.19 10.40
CA CYS A 244 30.23 19.21 10.48
C CYS A 244 28.85 18.60 10.70
N TYR A 245 28.05 19.30 11.51
CA TYR A 245 26.68 18.94 11.82
C TYR A 245 25.79 18.92 10.57
N GLU A 246 26.00 19.89 9.67
CA GLU A 246 25.24 20.09 8.44
C GLU A 246 25.33 18.86 7.53
N THR A 247 26.47 18.19 7.49
CA THR A 247 26.64 16.95 6.73
C THR A 247 25.77 15.83 7.29
N ALA A 248 25.84 15.59 8.61
CA ALA A 248 25.00 14.59 9.27
C ALA A 248 23.50 14.89 9.10
N TRP A 249 23.13 16.16 9.27
CA TRP A 249 21.77 16.65 9.09
C TRP A 249 21.28 16.46 7.65
N MET A 250 22.08 16.85 6.66
CA MET A 250 21.77 16.67 5.24
C MET A 250 21.63 15.18 4.88
N MET A 251 22.53 14.32 5.38
CA MET A 251 22.45 12.88 5.16
C MET A 251 21.11 12.32 5.64
N LEU A 252 20.73 12.63 6.88
CA LEU A 252 19.45 12.19 7.44
C LEU A 252 18.26 12.75 6.65
N HIS A 253 18.28 14.03 6.27
CA HIS A 253 17.19 14.63 5.50
C HIS A 253 17.03 14.06 4.09
N LYS A 254 18.13 13.68 3.43
CA LYS A 254 18.09 12.99 2.13
C LYS A 254 17.52 11.57 2.29
N LEU A 255 17.92 10.84 3.34
CA LEU A 255 17.35 9.53 3.66
C LEU A 255 15.84 9.60 4.01
N ARG A 256 15.41 10.57 4.84
CA ARG A 256 13.99 10.77 5.17
C ARG A 256 13.12 10.98 3.93
N ARG A 257 13.64 11.73 2.95
CA ARG A 257 12.93 11.97 1.68
C ARG A 257 12.82 10.70 0.84
N ALA A 258 13.80 9.80 0.89
CA ALA A 258 13.70 8.49 0.24
C ALA A 258 12.70 7.54 0.92
N MET A 259 12.28 7.77 2.16
CA MET A 259 11.40 6.85 2.91
C MET A 259 9.95 6.78 2.41
N VAL A 260 9.63 7.42 1.28
CA VAL A 260 8.33 7.35 0.63
C VAL A 260 8.45 6.59 -0.69
N ASN A 261 7.80 5.43 -0.76
CA ASN A 261 7.53 4.77 -2.04
C ASN A 261 6.30 5.42 -2.68
N ALA A 262 6.46 6.03 -3.87
CA ALA A 262 5.36 6.63 -4.62
C ALA A 262 4.36 5.56 -5.11
N ALA A 263 4.83 4.37 -5.45
CA ALA A 263 4.02 3.22 -5.86
C ALA A 263 3.55 2.37 -4.66
N ARG A 264 3.46 2.96 -3.45
CA ARG A 264 3.00 2.23 -2.26
C ARG A 264 1.52 1.87 -2.40
N GLU A 265 1.18 0.63 -2.07
CA GLU A 265 -0.22 0.21 -1.99
C GLU A 265 -1.02 1.08 -1.00
N PRO A 266 -2.29 1.37 -1.31
CA PRO A 266 -3.20 2.02 -0.39
C PRO A 266 -3.50 1.13 0.83
N LEU A 267 -3.94 1.76 1.91
CA LEU A 267 -4.55 1.09 3.06
C LEU A 267 -5.87 0.44 2.60
N ARG A 268 -6.25 -0.68 3.20
CA ARG A 268 -7.45 -1.43 2.76
C ARG A 268 -8.22 -2.05 3.91
N GLY A 269 -9.49 -2.34 3.67
CA GLY A 269 -10.37 -3.00 4.63
C GLY A 269 -10.92 -1.98 5.63
N GLU A 270 -10.57 -2.12 6.89
CA GLU A 270 -10.96 -1.19 7.95
C GLU A 270 -9.82 -0.20 8.26
N VAL A 271 -10.14 1.09 8.33
CA VAL A 271 -9.17 2.16 8.57
C VAL A 271 -9.72 3.12 9.63
N GLU A 272 -8.94 3.39 10.67
CA GLU A 272 -9.22 4.47 11.62
C GLU A 272 -8.51 5.74 11.15
N VAL A 273 -9.25 6.84 11.10
CA VAL A 273 -8.74 8.16 10.69
C VAL A 273 -8.97 9.14 11.81
N ASP A 274 -7.93 9.89 12.13
CA ASP A 274 -7.93 10.90 13.19
C ASP A 274 -6.92 12.00 12.88
N ASP A 275 -6.89 13.04 13.69
CA ASP A 275 -6.00 14.17 13.55
C ASP A 275 -5.32 14.59 14.85
N THR A 276 -4.26 15.37 14.72
CA THR A 276 -3.55 15.91 15.87
C THR A 276 -2.81 17.19 15.52
N TRP A 277 -2.61 18.02 16.53
CA TRP A 277 -1.63 19.10 16.49
C TRP A 277 -0.25 18.57 16.93
N VAL A 278 0.80 19.01 16.26
CA VAL A 278 2.19 18.70 16.58
C VAL A 278 2.99 19.99 16.74
N GLY A 279 3.70 20.10 17.88
CA GLY A 279 4.47 21.29 18.26
C GLY A 279 3.61 22.41 18.87
N GLY A 280 4.20 23.58 19.04
CA GLY A 280 3.49 24.79 19.48
C GLY A 280 3.35 24.99 20.99
N GLU A 281 4.26 24.45 21.82
CA GLU A 281 4.31 24.86 23.23
C GLU A 281 4.53 26.38 23.35
N GLN A 282 3.55 27.07 23.94
CA GLN A 282 3.67 28.42 24.48
C GLN A 282 3.67 28.28 26.01
N ALA A 283 4.68 28.85 26.68
CA ALA A 283 4.74 28.87 28.14
C ALA A 283 3.47 29.54 28.71
N GLY A 284 2.85 28.92 29.73
CA GLY A 284 1.72 29.47 30.47
C GLY A 284 0.30 29.13 29.95
N LEU A 285 0.16 28.47 28.80
CA LEU A 285 -1.17 28.12 28.26
C LEU A 285 -1.43 26.60 28.30
N ARG A 286 -2.61 26.19 28.80
CA ARG A 286 -3.07 24.79 28.86
C ARG A 286 -4.36 24.59 28.06
N GLY A 287 -4.49 23.44 27.41
CA GLY A 287 -5.70 23.04 26.68
C GLY A 287 -5.84 23.74 25.33
N SER A 288 -7.07 23.84 24.82
CA SER A 288 -7.40 24.54 23.56
C SER A 288 -7.01 26.02 23.54
N ARG A 289 -6.57 26.60 24.67
CA ARG A 289 -6.08 27.98 24.77
C ARG A 289 -4.69 28.19 24.17
N GLN A 290 -3.91 27.12 23.90
CA GLN A 290 -2.68 27.17 23.07
C GLN A 290 -2.95 27.40 21.57
N LEU A 291 -4.23 27.45 21.14
CA LEU A 291 -4.61 27.51 19.73
C LEU A 291 -4.66 28.94 19.14
N LYS A 292 -4.53 29.99 19.95
CA LYS A 292 -4.39 31.38 19.49
C LYS A 292 -2.90 31.61 19.20
N GLU A 293 -2.56 31.86 17.93
CA GLU A 293 -1.18 32.07 17.40
C GLU A 293 -0.40 30.78 17.07
N ARG A 294 -0.88 30.09 16.03
CA ARG A 294 -0.45 28.74 15.58
C ARG A 294 1.03 28.65 15.16
N ARG A 295 1.92 28.27 16.08
CA ARG A 295 3.20 27.60 15.74
C ARG A 295 3.06 26.09 15.51
N ALA A 296 1.94 25.49 15.94
CA ALA A 296 1.67 24.07 15.75
C ALA A 296 1.31 23.74 14.29
N ALA A 297 1.66 22.51 13.88
CA ALA A 297 1.29 21.94 12.60
C ALA A 297 0.14 20.96 12.79
N LEU A 298 -0.81 20.96 11.85
CA LEU A 298 -1.90 20.00 11.85
C LEU A 298 -1.50 18.76 11.08
N VAL A 299 -1.77 17.57 11.63
CA VAL A 299 -1.42 16.29 11.04
C VAL A 299 -2.65 15.39 10.98
N LEU A 300 -2.93 14.86 9.80
CA LEU A 300 -3.94 13.83 9.58
C LEU A 300 -3.29 12.45 9.60
N VAL A 301 -3.94 11.49 10.24
CA VAL A 301 -3.44 10.13 10.47
C VAL A 301 -4.48 9.12 9.99
N ALA A 302 -4.05 8.10 9.25
CA ALA A 302 -4.87 6.96 8.87
C ALA A 302 -4.16 5.64 9.21
N VAL A 303 -4.86 4.72 9.86
CA VAL A 303 -4.31 3.47 10.39
C VAL A 303 -5.18 2.28 9.98
N GLU A 304 -4.60 1.27 9.34
CA GLU A 304 -5.29 0.00 9.12
C GLU A 304 -5.65 -0.67 10.44
N LYS A 305 -6.88 -1.14 10.55
CA LYS A 305 -7.36 -1.96 11.65
C LYS A 305 -7.27 -3.44 11.26
N ARG A 306 -6.61 -4.24 12.10
CA ARG A 306 -6.47 -5.70 11.99
C ARG A 306 -6.93 -6.34 13.30
N GLY A 307 -8.25 -6.40 13.48
CA GLY A 307 -8.83 -6.73 14.78
C GLY A 307 -8.46 -5.67 15.83
N GLN A 308 -7.76 -6.08 16.89
CA GLN A 308 -7.25 -5.18 17.94
C GLN A 308 -5.85 -4.60 17.64
N ALA A 309 -5.20 -5.06 16.56
CA ALA A 309 -3.86 -4.62 16.18
C ALA A 309 -3.90 -3.55 15.08
N SER A 310 -2.92 -2.64 15.11
CA SER A 310 -2.70 -1.70 14.00
C SER A 310 -1.93 -2.37 12.87
N GLY A 311 -2.32 -2.10 11.62
CA GLY A 311 -1.62 -2.51 10.40
C GLY A 311 -0.62 -1.44 9.94
N ARG A 312 -0.76 -1.04 8.68
CA ARG A 312 -0.01 0.07 8.06
C ARG A 312 -0.62 1.43 8.45
N VAL A 313 0.22 2.45 8.49
CA VAL A 313 -0.11 3.84 8.83
C VAL A 313 0.24 4.77 7.67
N ARG A 314 -0.50 5.88 7.58
CA ARG A 314 -0.24 7.04 6.72
C ARG A 314 -0.44 8.31 7.54
N MET A 315 0.43 9.30 7.34
CA MET A 315 0.40 10.58 8.05
C MET A 315 0.77 11.70 7.10
N SER A 316 0.07 12.82 7.18
CA SER A 316 0.41 14.03 6.42
C SER A 316 0.15 15.29 7.22
N VAL A 317 1.03 16.27 7.09
CA VAL A 317 0.74 17.66 7.46
C VAL A 317 -0.35 18.17 6.53
N ILE A 318 -1.35 18.82 7.08
CA ILE A 318 -2.47 19.42 6.34
C ILE A 318 -2.63 20.90 6.71
N PRO A 319 -3.06 21.77 5.78
CA PRO A 319 -3.24 23.20 6.04
C PRO A 319 -4.46 23.50 6.92
N ASP A 320 -5.54 22.71 6.79
CA ASP A 320 -6.80 22.91 7.50
C ASP A 320 -7.64 21.62 7.59
N PHE A 321 -8.71 21.67 8.37
CA PHE A 321 -9.69 20.59 8.56
C PHE A 321 -10.79 20.55 7.50
N LYS A 322 -10.63 21.18 6.35
CA LYS A 322 -11.74 21.20 5.37
C LYS A 322 -11.84 19.85 4.68
N ALA A 323 -13.06 19.46 4.33
CA ALA A 323 -13.31 18.27 3.53
C ALA A 323 -12.47 18.28 2.23
N ALA A 324 -12.32 19.46 1.60
CA ALA A 324 -11.48 19.66 0.41
C ALA A 324 -10.00 19.26 0.62
N THR A 325 -9.50 19.31 1.86
CA THR A 325 -8.12 18.91 2.23
C THR A 325 -8.05 17.43 2.63
N ILE A 326 -9.06 16.94 3.34
CA ILE A 326 -9.10 15.58 3.88
C ILE A 326 -9.40 14.54 2.78
N MET A 327 -10.31 14.84 1.85
CA MET A 327 -10.74 13.89 0.80
C MET A 327 -9.59 13.49 -0.14
N PRO A 328 -8.74 14.40 -0.66
CA PRO A 328 -7.58 14.01 -1.46
C PRO A 328 -6.59 13.11 -0.71
N PHE A 329 -6.35 13.39 0.58
CA PHE A 329 -5.50 12.53 1.39
C PHE A 329 -6.05 11.10 1.48
N LEU A 330 -7.35 10.95 1.74
CA LEU A 330 -7.97 9.63 1.91
C LEU A 330 -8.06 8.86 0.59
N THR A 331 -8.48 9.51 -0.49
CA THR A 331 -8.54 8.87 -1.82
C THR A 331 -7.17 8.44 -2.34
N GLN A 332 -6.11 9.21 -2.04
CA GLN A 332 -4.76 8.85 -2.42
C GLN A 332 -4.18 7.69 -1.57
N ASN A 333 -4.60 7.57 -0.31
CA ASN A 333 -3.94 6.67 0.65
C ASN A 333 -4.79 5.46 1.08
N VAL A 334 -6.09 5.43 0.78
CA VAL A 334 -7.03 4.38 1.18
C VAL A 334 -7.76 3.84 -0.04
N ALA A 335 -7.87 2.52 -0.15
CA ALA A 335 -8.51 1.85 -1.26
C ALA A 335 -10.02 2.11 -1.24
N PRO A 336 -10.65 2.41 -2.39
CA PRO A 336 -12.10 2.54 -2.49
C PRO A 336 -12.84 1.32 -1.93
N GLY A 337 -14.02 1.52 -1.36
CA GLY A 337 -14.81 0.48 -0.71
C GLY A 337 -14.35 0.09 0.70
N SER A 338 -13.27 0.68 1.21
CA SER A 338 -12.83 0.51 2.61
C SER A 338 -13.80 1.16 3.59
N THR A 339 -13.84 0.63 4.82
CA THR A 339 -14.61 1.20 5.94
C THR A 339 -13.73 2.15 6.75
N ILE A 340 -14.12 3.41 6.84
CA ILE A 340 -13.42 4.46 7.57
C ILE A 340 -14.15 4.75 8.89
N TYR A 341 -13.42 4.67 9.99
CA TYR A 341 -13.87 5.04 11.33
C TYR A 341 -13.27 6.39 11.72
N THR A 342 -14.11 7.30 12.23
CA THR A 342 -13.70 8.66 12.66
C THR A 342 -14.39 9.02 13.98
N ASP A 343 -13.89 10.05 14.65
CA ASP A 343 -14.44 10.66 15.88
C ASP A 343 -15.73 11.49 15.69
N GLY A 344 -16.21 11.61 14.45
CA GLY A 344 -17.49 12.24 14.12
C GLY A 344 -17.41 13.72 13.75
N LEU A 345 -16.20 14.26 13.52
CA LEU A 345 -16.05 15.62 12.99
C LEU A 345 -16.80 15.81 11.66
N LYS A 346 -17.51 16.95 11.52
CA LYS A 346 -18.31 17.29 10.33
C LYS A 346 -17.50 17.25 9.03
N SER A 347 -16.19 17.48 9.11
CA SER A 347 -15.29 17.44 7.95
C SER A 347 -15.21 16.09 7.24
N PHE A 348 -15.69 15.01 7.87
CA PHE A 348 -15.75 13.66 7.31
C PHE A 348 -17.11 13.32 6.66
N SER A 349 -18.09 14.23 6.62
CA SER A 349 -19.45 13.94 6.14
C SER A 349 -19.54 13.51 4.67
N GLY A 350 -18.58 13.88 3.82
CA GLY A 350 -18.57 13.54 2.39
C GLY A 350 -17.95 12.18 2.03
N LEU A 351 -17.55 11.35 3.00
CA LEU A 351 -16.80 10.11 2.71
C LEU A 351 -17.59 9.08 1.90
N SER A 352 -18.91 9.01 2.13
CA SER A 352 -19.80 8.08 1.43
C SER A 352 -19.91 8.39 -0.07
N GLU A 353 -19.86 9.67 -0.44
CA GLU A 353 -19.96 10.13 -1.85
C GLU A 353 -18.71 9.74 -2.67
N VAL A 354 -17.57 9.57 -2.00
CA VAL A 354 -16.29 9.22 -2.62
C VAL A 354 -16.04 7.70 -2.61
N GLY A 355 -17.06 6.91 -2.26
CA GLY A 355 -17.01 5.45 -2.35
C GLY A 355 -16.40 4.76 -1.12
N PHE A 356 -16.32 5.45 0.03
CA PHE A 356 -15.96 4.83 1.31
C PHE A 356 -17.20 4.48 2.12
N LYS A 357 -17.12 3.44 2.95
CA LYS A 357 -18.13 3.20 4.00
C LYS A 357 -17.72 4.00 5.22
N HIS A 358 -18.52 4.96 5.66
CA HIS A 358 -18.19 5.80 6.81
C HIS A 358 -18.91 5.35 8.07
N VAL A 359 -18.17 5.22 9.17
CA VAL A 359 -18.70 4.92 10.50
C VAL A 359 -18.18 5.98 11.47
N ALA A 360 -18.97 7.04 11.67
CA ALA A 360 -18.72 8.01 12.72
C ALA A 360 -18.99 7.40 14.10
N ARG A 361 -18.12 7.67 15.05
CA ARG A 361 -18.25 7.25 16.45
C ARG A 361 -18.07 8.46 17.35
N ASN A 362 -18.90 8.56 18.39
CA ASN A 362 -18.78 9.66 19.34
C ASN A 362 -17.53 9.48 20.20
N GLN A 363 -16.63 10.46 20.17
CA GLN A 363 -15.47 10.48 21.05
C GLN A 363 -15.92 10.69 22.51
N PRO A 364 -15.54 9.79 23.45
CA PRO A 364 -15.88 9.98 24.86
C PRO A 364 -15.25 11.24 25.45
N LEU A 365 -15.83 11.74 26.53
CA LEU A 365 -15.25 12.88 27.24
C LEU A 365 -13.90 12.51 27.84
N ARG A 366 -13.01 13.50 27.98
CA ARG A 366 -11.66 13.28 28.53
C ARG A 366 -11.68 12.70 29.96
N SER A 367 -12.70 13.05 30.74
CA SER A 367 -12.94 12.48 32.07
C SER A 367 -13.27 10.98 32.01
N GLU A 368 -14.03 10.55 31.01
CA GLU A 368 -14.40 9.15 30.79
C GLU A 368 -13.23 8.32 30.28
N LEU A 369 -12.44 8.87 29.35
CA LEU A 369 -11.20 8.24 28.88
C LEU A 369 -10.25 7.95 30.05
N ARG A 370 -10.12 8.88 31.01
CA ARG A 370 -9.32 8.67 32.24
C ARG A 370 -9.88 7.58 33.15
N LYS A 371 -11.19 7.34 33.09
CA LYS A 371 -11.88 6.26 33.82
C LYS A 371 -11.89 4.93 33.04
N GLY A 372 -11.22 4.85 31.90
CA GLY A 372 -11.06 3.63 31.12
C GLY A 372 -12.02 3.48 29.93
N ALA A 373 -12.79 4.50 29.58
CA ALA A 373 -13.57 4.49 28.35
C ALA A 373 -12.65 4.34 27.13
N LYS A 374 -13.12 3.61 26.10
CA LYS A 374 -12.36 3.39 24.87
C LYS A 374 -12.58 4.55 23.91
N SER A 375 -11.49 5.09 23.38
CA SER A 375 -11.53 6.07 22.28
C SER A 375 -12.34 5.57 21.08
N ALA A 376 -12.89 6.50 20.29
CA ALA A 376 -13.55 6.21 19.03
C ALA A 376 -12.60 5.56 18.01
N VAL A 377 -11.32 5.97 18.04
CA VAL A 377 -10.26 5.60 17.09
C VAL A 377 -8.96 5.20 17.81
N PRO A 378 -8.99 4.15 18.66
CA PRO A 378 -7.91 3.82 19.59
C PRO A 378 -6.58 3.42 18.92
N LEU A 379 -6.60 2.96 17.67
CA LEU A 379 -5.39 2.64 16.90
C LEU A 379 -4.76 3.91 16.32
N ALA A 380 -5.57 4.89 15.91
CA ALA A 380 -5.11 6.20 15.48
C ALA A 380 -4.53 7.00 16.65
N ASP A 381 -5.24 7.09 17.79
CA ASP A 381 -4.74 7.69 19.04
C ASP A 381 -3.39 7.12 19.46
N ARG A 382 -3.26 5.79 19.41
CA ARG A 382 -2.01 5.11 19.75
C ARG A 382 -0.90 5.46 18.76
N ALA A 383 -1.20 5.61 17.47
CA ALA A 383 -0.21 6.03 16.49
C ALA A 383 0.23 7.48 16.71
N ILE A 384 -0.70 8.38 17.04
CA ILE A 384 -0.46 9.78 17.39
C ILE A 384 0.40 9.89 18.66
N GLY A 385 0.03 9.20 19.73
CA GLY A 385 0.79 9.23 20.99
C GLY A 385 2.22 8.72 20.82
N ASN A 386 2.40 7.61 20.08
CA ASN A 386 3.74 7.11 19.74
C ASN A 386 4.56 8.10 18.90
N LEU A 387 3.92 8.79 17.94
CA LEU A 387 4.57 9.81 17.13
C LEU A 387 5.05 10.98 18.00
N GLN A 388 4.18 11.52 18.85
CA GLN A 388 4.51 12.67 19.70
C GLN A 388 5.63 12.33 20.69
N GLN A 389 5.55 11.18 21.37
CA GLN A 389 6.61 10.70 22.25
C GLN A 389 7.93 10.50 21.50
N TRP A 390 7.88 9.96 20.29
CA TRP A 390 9.06 9.76 19.45
C TRP A 390 9.71 11.09 19.04
N LEU A 391 8.92 12.08 18.63
CA LEU A 391 9.42 13.40 18.23
C LEU A 391 10.08 14.13 19.42
N ILE A 392 9.41 14.17 20.57
CA ILE A 392 9.90 14.86 21.77
C ILE A 392 11.10 14.14 22.36
N GLY A 393 11.02 12.82 22.51
CA GLY A 393 12.06 12.01 23.16
C GLY A 393 13.34 11.86 22.33
N THR A 394 13.26 12.03 21.00
CA THR A 394 14.42 11.83 20.11
C THR A 394 14.98 13.15 19.60
N TYR A 395 14.13 14.05 19.12
CA TYR A 395 14.57 15.25 18.43
C TYR A 395 14.36 16.53 19.24
N HIS A 396 13.68 16.44 20.39
CA HIS A 396 13.33 17.58 21.24
C HIS A 396 12.57 18.70 20.51
N GLY A 397 11.86 18.33 19.43
CA GLY A 397 11.13 19.26 18.57
C GLY A 397 11.60 19.22 17.12
N VAL A 398 10.69 19.57 16.21
CA VAL A 398 10.96 19.68 14.78
C VAL A 398 10.25 20.89 14.23
N SER A 399 10.85 21.56 13.23
CA SER A 399 10.21 22.71 12.61
C SER A 399 8.98 22.28 11.80
N LYS A 400 7.95 23.14 11.79
CA LYS A 400 6.73 22.93 10.99
C LYS A 400 7.06 22.67 9.52
N ALA A 401 8.05 23.37 8.96
CA ALA A 401 8.48 23.23 7.58
C ALA A 401 9.06 21.84 7.25
N GLN A 402 9.75 21.20 8.20
CA GLN A 402 10.35 19.88 8.01
C GLN A 402 9.49 18.73 8.54
N LEU A 403 8.39 19.00 9.25
CA LEU A 403 7.63 17.98 9.96
C LEU A 403 7.24 16.80 9.05
N GLN A 404 6.85 17.06 7.80
CA GLN A 404 6.44 16.00 6.87
C GLN A 404 7.51 14.92 6.65
N VAL A 405 8.80 15.28 6.59
CA VAL A 405 9.86 14.27 6.39
C VAL A 405 10.10 13.42 7.64
N TYR A 406 9.81 13.96 8.84
CA TYR A 406 9.82 13.18 10.07
C TYR A 406 8.59 12.28 10.19
N LEU A 407 7.42 12.73 9.74
CA LEU A 407 6.24 11.86 9.60
C LEU A 407 6.53 10.70 8.65
N ASN A 408 7.19 10.97 7.52
CA ASN A 408 7.58 9.94 6.55
C ASN A 408 8.53 8.92 7.18
N GLU A 409 9.52 9.36 7.98
CA GLU A 409 10.40 8.46 8.73
C GLU A 409 9.63 7.59 9.73
N PHE A 410 8.78 8.21 10.55
CA PHE A 410 7.96 7.50 11.52
C PHE A 410 7.07 6.45 10.84
N VAL A 411 6.37 6.83 9.78
CA VAL A 411 5.51 5.94 8.99
C VAL A 411 6.31 4.80 8.37
N PHE A 412 7.48 5.09 7.78
CA PHE A 412 8.33 4.09 7.15
C PHE A 412 8.79 3.02 8.14
N ARG A 413 9.26 3.45 9.31
CA ARG A 413 9.74 2.59 10.39
C ARG A 413 8.59 1.81 11.04
N ARG A 414 7.48 2.49 11.36
CA ARG A 414 6.28 1.85 11.92
C ARG A 414 5.73 0.76 11.01
N ASN A 415 5.66 1.00 9.70
CA ASN A 415 5.13 0.02 8.75
C ASN A 415 6.05 -1.20 8.57
N ARG A 416 7.32 -1.10 8.94
CA ARG A 416 8.33 -2.16 8.82
C ARG A 416 8.81 -2.70 10.17
N ARG A 417 8.14 -2.35 11.27
CA ARG A 417 8.53 -2.72 12.64
C ARG A 417 8.68 -4.22 12.92
N LYS A 418 8.02 -5.08 12.11
CA LYS A 418 8.15 -6.55 12.20
C LYS A 418 9.31 -7.09 11.37
N THR A 419 9.85 -6.29 10.47
CA THR A 419 10.93 -6.64 9.53
C THR A 419 11.94 -5.48 9.43
N PRO A 420 12.54 -5.02 10.55
CA PRO A 420 13.45 -3.87 10.54
C PRO A 420 14.65 -4.09 9.62
N ALA A 421 15.10 -5.34 9.52
CA ALA A 421 16.13 -5.78 8.59
C ALA A 421 15.85 -5.43 7.12
N ALA A 422 14.60 -5.61 6.67
CA ALA A 422 14.21 -5.26 5.30
C ALA A 422 14.11 -3.73 5.08
N ALA A 423 14.08 -2.93 6.15
CA ALA A 423 13.91 -1.48 6.06
C ALA A 423 15.16 -0.79 5.50
N PHE A 424 16.36 -1.22 5.88
CA PHE A 424 17.62 -0.71 5.33
C PHE A 424 17.69 -0.88 3.81
N GLN A 425 17.49 -2.12 3.35
CA GLN A 425 17.52 -2.43 1.92
C GLN A 425 16.45 -1.64 1.16
N THR A 426 15.24 -1.56 1.72
CA THR A 426 14.15 -0.77 1.11
C THR A 426 14.54 0.70 1.02
N LEU A 427 15.16 1.26 2.05
CA LEU A 427 15.60 2.65 2.06
C LEU A 427 16.63 2.92 0.97
N LEU A 428 17.62 2.04 0.81
CA LEU A 428 18.63 2.19 -0.25
C LEU A 428 17.99 2.05 -1.65
N GLY A 429 17.11 1.09 -1.87
CA GLY A 429 16.39 0.92 -3.14
C GLY A 429 15.47 2.11 -3.48
N LEU A 430 14.81 2.71 -2.48
CA LEU A 430 14.05 3.95 -2.71
C LEU A 430 14.98 5.14 -2.95
N GLY A 431 16.12 5.17 -2.26
CA GLY A 431 17.16 6.19 -2.44
C GLY A 431 17.78 6.19 -3.83
N THR A 432 17.92 5.02 -4.46
CA THR A 432 18.43 4.90 -5.84
C THR A 432 17.41 5.34 -6.89
N SER A 433 16.12 5.30 -6.56
CA SER A 433 15.03 5.69 -7.47
C SER A 433 14.61 7.17 -7.33
N ARG A 434 15.08 7.86 -6.29
CA ARG A 434 14.72 9.26 -6.01
C ARG A 434 15.85 10.21 -6.38
N ARG A 435 15.55 11.27 -7.13
CA ARG A 435 16.51 12.35 -7.41
C ARG A 435 16.96 13.03 -6.11
N SER A 436 18.21 13.47 -6.06
CA SER A 436 18.73 14.21 -4.90
C SER A 436 18.03 15.55 -4.75
N THR A 437 17.81 15.97 -3.51
CA THR A 437 17.35 17.31 -3.17
C THR A 437 18.55 18.13 -2.70
N GLU A 438 18.72 19.32 -3.24
CA GLU A 438 19.88 20.17 -2.92
C GLU A 438 19.79 20.77 -1.52
N TYR A 439 20.93 21.14 -0.93
CA TYR A 439 21.00 21.63 0.45
C TYR A 439 20.08 22.83 0.69
N GLU A 440 20.09 23.84 -0.19
CA GLU A 440 19.26 25.04 -0.07
C GLU A 440 17.76 24.73 -0.17
N GLN A 441 17.39 23.78 -1.03
CA GLN A 441 16.00 23.32 -1.13
C GLN A 441 15.57 22.60 0.15
N ILE A 442 16.44 21.73 0.69
CA ILE A 442 16.21 21.02 1.95
C ILE A 442 16.08 22.02 3.10
N ARG A 443 17.04 22.94 3.27
CA ARG A 443 17.06 23.93 4.35
C ARG A 443 15.82 24.83 4.32
N GLY A 444 15.43 25.28 3.13
CA GLY A 444 14.23 26.08 2.93
C GLY A 444 12.91 25.30 2.88
N ALA A 445 12.94 23.96 2.97
CA ALA A 445 11.78 23.07 2.81
C ALA A 445 10.98 23.31 1.51
N ARG A 446 11.63 23.81 0.45
CA ARG A 446 10.96 24.22 -0.80
C ARG A 446 10.37 23.04 -1.56
N ASP A 447 10.90 21.84 -1.31
CA ASP A 447 10.48 20.57 -1.91
C ASP A 447 9.27 19.93 -1.19
N LEU A 448 8.86 20.48 -0.04
CA LEU A 448 7.82 19.88 0.83
C LEU A 448 6.51 20.66 0.82
N ASN A 449 6.24 21.43 -0.25
CA ASN A 449 5.11 22.36 -0.31
C ASN A 449 3.79 21.68 0.11
N PRO A 450 3.17 22.07 1.23
CA PRO A 450 1.97 21.42 1.76
C PRO A 450 0.73 21.57 0.85
N ASN A 451 0.77 22.49 -0.13
CA ASN A 451 -0.27 22.62 -1.15
C ASN A 451 -0.21 21.52 -2.23
N LEU A 452 0.81 20.66 -2.22
CA LEU A 452 1.00 19.54 -3.15
C LEU A 452 0.59 18.19 -2.53
N LEU A 453 -0.48 18.16 -1.73
CA LEU A 453 -1.23 16.92 -1.52
C LEU A 453 -1.89 16.52 -2.85
N GLY A 454 -1.10 15.89 -3.74
CA GLY A 454 -1.65 15.16 -4.90
C GLY A 454 -1.57 15.83 -6.28
N LEU A 455 -0.79 16.90 -6.48
CA LEU A 455 -0.35 17.22 -7.85
C LEU A 455 0.95 16.46 -8.09
N ALA A 456 0.80 15.34 -8.79
CA ALA A 456 1.89 14.57 -9.34
C ALA A 456 2.92 15.51 -9.99
N GLU A 457 4.20 15.33 -9.65
CA GLU A 457 5.29 15.59 -10.60
C GLU A 457 5.17 14.54 -11.72
N ALA A 458 4.17 14.72 -12.56
CA ALA A 458 4.17 14.26 -13.93
C ALA A 458 4.76 15.39 -14.77
N THR A 459 6.07 15.60 -14.68
CA THR A 459 6.78 16.47 -15.62
C THR A 459 8.21 15.98 -15.87
N ARG A 460 8.35 15.38 -17.06
CA ARG A 460 9.54 15.17 -17.90
C ARG A 460 10.56 14.12 -17.49
#